data_AF-A0A2Z4PXV4-F1
#
_entry.id   AF-A0A2Z4PXV4-F1
#
_cell.length_a   1.000
_cell.length_b   1.000
_cell.length_c   1.000
_cell.angle_alpha   90.00
_cell.angle_beta   90.00
_cell.angle_gamma   90.00
#
_symmetry.space_group_name_H-M   'P 1'
#
loop_
_entity.id
_entity.type
_entity.pdbx_description
1 polymer ?
#
loop_
_entity_poly.entity_id
_entity_poly.type
_entity_poly.pdbx_seq_one_letter_code
_entity_poly.pdbx_strand_id
1 'polypeptide(L)'
;MAVFIIYTASFIPSLIIIIFLTIKLRKKKYSIINDISKNAPSRFKKRALLLIESNPSWVFACSVGQTWYSYIMLRYGWKISKIEIKKWHNNIELVFQPYHVIYKANVFLINTWIAALPILIILVYTHKYYP
;
A
#
# COMPACT_ATOMS: atom_id res chain seq x y z
N MET A 1 2.23 4.59 25.20
CA MET A 1 1.66 5.87 24.69
C MET A 1 2.22 6.25 23.31
N ALA A 2 3.54 6.36 23.14
CA ALA A 2 4.15 6.78 21.85
C ALA A 2 3.74 5.92 20.63
N VAL A 3 3.73 4.59 20.74
CA VAL A 3 3.34 3.69 19.63
C VAL A 3 1.90 3.89 19.20
N PHE A 4 1.00 4.15 20.15
CA PHE A 4 -0.40 4.45 19.85
C PHE A 4 -0.55 5.77 19.08
N ILE A 5 0.22 6.80 19.47
CA ILE A 5 0.26 8.08 18.75
C ILE A 5 0.80 7.87 17.32
N ILE A 6 1.89 7.11 17.14
CA ILE A 6 2.43 6.81 15.80
C ILE A 6 1.40 6.07 14.94
N TYR A 7 0.70 5.09 15.52
CA TYR A 7 -0.35 4.34 14.84
C TYR A 7 -1.48 5.26 14.36
N THR A 8 -2.03 6.11 15.23
CA THR A 8 -3.14 7.00 14.87
C THR A 8 -2.69 8.10 13.91
N ALA A 9 -1.51 8.69 14.13
CA ALA A 9 -0.94 9.74 13.29
C ALA A 9 -0.52 9.25 11.90
N SER A 10 -0.33 7.95 11.70
CA SER A 10 -0.12 7.36 10.37
C SER A 10 -1.43 6.92 9.72
N PHE A 11 -2.30 6.25 10.48
CA PHE A 11 -3.56 5.72 9.98
C PHE A 11 -4.52 6.83 9.49
N ILE A 12 -4.81 7.85 10.31
CA ILE A 12 -5.83 8.86 9.99
C ILE A 12 -5.43 9.66 8.73
N PRO A 13 -4.21 10.22 8.61
CA PRO A 13 -3.84 10.94 7.40
C PRO A 13 -3.79 10.04 6.16
N SER A 14 -3.44 8.75 6.31
CA SER A 14 -3.48 7.81 5.18
C SER A 14 -4.90 7.62 4.65
N LEU A 15 -5.90 7.52 5.52
CA LEU A 15 -7.30 7.43 5.10
C LEU A 15 -7.75 8.68 4.36
N ILE A 16 -7.39 9.87 4.86
CA ILE A 16 -7.72 11.14 4.22
C ILE A 16 -7.12 11.19 2.82
N ILE A 17 -5.85 10.82 2.65
CA ILE A 17 -5.18 10.80 1.35
C ILE A 17 -5.82 9.78 0.41
N ILE A 18 -6.14 8.58 0.89
CA ILE A 18 -6.82 7.55 0.09
C ILE A 18 -8.16 8.07 -0.43
N ILE A 19 -8.97 8.69 0.42
CA ILE A 19 -10.26 9.27 0.03
C ILE A 19 -10.05 10.39 -1.01
N PHE A 20 -9.13 11.31 -0.73
CA PHE A 20 -8.78 12.41 -1.64
C PHE A 20 -8.39 11.90 -3.04
N LEU A 21 -7.44 10.95 -3.11
CA LEU A 21 -6.98 10.37 -4.37
C LEU A 21 -8.08 9.59 -5.08
N THR A 22 -8.89 8.84 -4.33
CA THR A 22 -10.02 8.08 -4.89
C THR A 22 -11.02 9.02 -5.57
N ILE A 23 -11.37 10.13 -4.93
CA ILE A 23 -12.30 11.12 -5.51
C ILE A 23 -11.68 11.80 -6.73
N LYS A 24 -10.42 12.26 -6.61
CA LYS A 24 -9.74 13.00 -7.69
C LYS A 24 -9.50 12.12 -8.93
N LEU A 25 -9.19 10.85 -8.74
CA LEU A 25 -8.84 9.93 -9.81
C LEU A 25 -10.01 9.02 -10.24
N ARG A 26 -11.22 9.21 -9.68
CA ARG A 26 -12.39 8.35 -9.93
C ARG A 26 -12.68 8.11 -11.42
N LYS A 27 -12.56 9.16 -12.25
CA LYS A 27 -12.83 9.09 -13.69
C LYS A 27 -11.80 8.24 -14.45
N LYS A 28 -10.60 8.10 -13.90
CA LYS A 28 -9.49 7.33 -14.48
C LYS A 28 -9.29 5.97 -13.82
N LYS A 29 -10.14 5.57 -12.85
CA LYS A 29 -10.02 4.35 -12.05
C LYS A 29 -9.61 3.14 -12.89
N TYR A 30 -10.45 2.73 -13.85
CA TYR A 30 -10.19 1.52 -14.63
C TYR A 30 -8.95 1.61 -15.52
N SER A 31 -8.64 2.81 -16.05
CA SER A 31 -7.39 3.03 -16.78
C SER A 31 -6.19 2.78 -15.89
N ILE A 32 -6.18 3.40 -14.70
CA ILE A 32 -5.08 3.28 -13.73
C ILE A 32 -4.91 1.84 -13.29
N ILE A 33 -5.99 1.16 -12.93
CA ILE A 33 -5.96 -0.26 -12.51
C ILE A 33 -5.37 -1.13 -13.62
N ASN A 34 -5.83 -0.93 -14.86
CA ASN A 34 -5.33 -1.68 -16.01
C ASN A 34 -3.86 -1.37 -16.29
N ASP A 35 -3.42 -0.11 -16.21
CA ASP A 35 -2.04 0.27 -16.47
C ASP A 35 -1.08 -0.30 -15.41
N ILE A 36 -1.47 -0.23 -14.13
CA ILE A 36 -0.71 -0.84 -13.02
C ILE A 36 -0.62 -2.35 -13.22
N SER A 37 -1.73 -3.00 -13.55
CA SER A 37 -1.79 -4.45 -13.70
C SER A 37 -1.07 -4.93 -14.96
N LYS A 38 -1.14 -4.18 -16.06
CA LYS A 38 -0.44 -4.49 -17.32
C LYS A 38 1.08 -4.41 -17.17
N ASN A 39 1.55 -3.53 -16.31
CA ASN A 39 2.97 -3.33 -16.02
C ASN A 39 3.50 -4.19 -14.84
N ALA A 40 2.63 -5.00 -14.22
CA ALA A 40 3.04 -5.91 -13.16
C ALA A 40 3.92 -7.06 -13.71
N PRO A 41 4.78 -7.66 -12.87
CA PRO A 41 5.58 -8.82 -13.26
C PRO A 41 4.71 -9.94 -13.84
N SER A 42 5.18 -10.61 -14.88
CA SER A 42 4.39 -11.57 -15.66
C SER A 42 3.71 -12.64 -14.79
N ARG A 43 4.43 -13.15 -13.78
CA ARG A 43 3.95 -14.15 -12.81
C ARG A 43 2.87 -13.65 -11.86
N PHE A 44 2.78 -12.33 -11.65
CA PHE A 44 1.86 -11.71 -10.70
C PHE A 44 0.73 -10.91 -11.37
N LYS A 45 0.81 -10.72 -12.69
CA LYS A 45 -0.08 -9.87 -13.48
C LYS A 45 -1.57 -10.03 -13.21
N LYS A 46 -2.07 -11.27 -13.33
CA LYS A 46 -3.48 -11.60 -13.08
C LYS A 46 -3.90 -11.36 -11.63
N ARG A 47 -2.98 -11.63 -10.68
CA ARG A 47 -3.24 -11.45 -9.25
C ARG A 47 -3.23 -9.97 -8.85
N ALA A 48 -2.34 -9.17 -9.44
CA ALA A 48 -2.33 -7.73 -9.25
C ALA A 48 -3.68 -7.12 -9.66
N LEU A 49 -4.20 -7.50 -10.83
CA LEU A 49 -5.51 -7.04 -11.30
C LEU A 49 -6.62 -7.42 -10.32
N LEU A 50 -6.69 -8.72 -9.97
CA LEU A 50 -7.71 -9.23 -9.05
C LEU A 50 -7.66 -8.51 -7.70
N LEU A 51 -6.46 -8.36 -7.12
CA LEU A 51 -6.29 -7.68 -5.84
C LEU A 51 -6.75 -6.23 -5.89
N ILE A 52 -6.51 -5.51 -6.98
CA ILE A 52 -6.89 -4.10 -7.06
C ILE A 52 -8.40 -3.96 -7.33
N GLU A 53 -8.98 -4.81 -8.18
CA GLU A 53 -10.41 -4.75 -8.53
C GLU A 53 -11.33 -5.25 -7.41
N SER A 54 -10.91 -6.27 -6.65
CA SER A 54 -11.71 -6.85 -5.57
C SER A 54 -11.75 -5.97 -4.32
N ASN A 55 -10.95 -4.91 -4.26
CA ASN A 55 -10.86 -4.04 -3.10
C ASN A 55 -11.79 -2.81 -3.25
N PRO A 56 -12.64 -2.52 -2.24
CA PRO A 56 -13.49 -1.32 -2.26
C PRO A 56 -12.69 -0.03 -2.43
N SER A 57 -11.47 0.01 -1.86
CA SER A 57 -10.51 1.08 -2.06
C SER A 57 -9.37 0.63 -2.98
N TRP A 58 -9.54 0.89 -4.27
CA TRP A 58 -8.54 0.55 -5.28
C TRP A 58 -7.22 1.33 -5.07
N VAL A 59 -7.27 2.57 -4.59
CA VAL A 59 -6.07 3.36 -4.25
C VAL A 59 -5.29 2.73 -3.10
N PHE A 60 -6.01 2.25 -2.07
CA PHE A 60 -5.39 1.52 -0.97
C PHE A 60 -4.73 0.24 -1.48
N ALA A 61 -5.43 -0.56 -2.29
CA ALA A 61 -4.88 -1.79 -2.86
C ALA A 61 -3.60 -1.54 -3.67
N CYS A 62 -3.57 -0.49 -4.51
CA CYS A 62 -2.36 -0.08 -5.21
C CYS A 62 -1.23 0.27 -4.23
N SER A 63 -1.53 1.04 -3.18
CA SER A 63 -0.55 1.46 -2.16
C SER A 63 0.01 0.27 -1.38
N VAL A 64 -0.83 -0.69 -1.01
CA VAL A 64 -0.41 -1.93 -0.33
C VAL A 64 0.59 -2.70 -1.18
N GLY A 65 0.42 -2.74 -2.51
CA GLY A 65 1.37 -3.37 -3.44
C GLY A 65 2.80 -2.77 -3.42
N GLN A 66 2.96 -1.57 -2.85
CA GLN A 66 4.25 -0.89 -2.68
C GLN A 66 4.81 -0.94 -1.25
N THR A 67 4.11 -1.58 -0.32
CA THR A 67 4.60 -1.73 1.06
C THR A 67 5.78 -2.68 1.15
N TRP A 68 6.56 -2.57 2.24
CA TRP A 68 7.66 -3.52 2.52
C TRP A 68 7.14 -4.95 2.67
N TYR A 69 5.93 -5.13 3.20
CA TYR A 69 5.28 -6.43 3.32
C TYR A 69 5.00 -7.06 1.95
N SER A 70 4.42 -6.27 1.04
CA SER A 70 4.22 -6.71 -0.35
C SER A 70 5.54 -6.99 -1.06
N TYR A 71 6.59 -6.20 -0.80
CA TYR A 71 7.92 -6.48 -1.34
C TYR A 71 8.41 -7.87 -0.92
N ILE A 72 8.29 -8.25 0.36
CA ILE A 72 8.67 -9.58 0.86
C ILE A 72 7.84 -10.67 0.18
N MET A 73 6.51 -10.51 0.09
CA MET A 73 5.65 -11.48 -0.58
C MET A 73 5.99 -11.65 -2.06
N LEU A 74 6.23 -10.56 -2.78
CA LEU A 74 6.60 -10.60 -4.21
C LEU A 74 7.97 -11.24 -4.41
N ARG A 75 8.95 -10.89 -3.57
CA ARG A 75 10.32 -11.37 -3.68
C ARG A 75 10.44 -12.84 -3.33
N TYR A 76 9.90 -13.25 -2.19
CA TYR A 76 10.12 -14.58 -1.63
C TYR A 76 8.95 -15.53 -1.90
N GLY A 77 7.71 -15.05 -1.79
CA GLY A 77 6.52 -15.85 -2.12
C GLY A 77 6.43 -16.13 -3.61
N TRP A 78 6.49 -15.09 -4.44
CA TRP A 78 6.35 -15.21 -5.91
C TRP A 78 7.66 -15.27 -6.69
N LYS A 79 8.81 -15.27 -6.00
CA LYS A 79 10.13 -15.41 -6.61
C LYS A 79 10.37 -14.40 -7.74
N ILE A 80 9.90 -13.17 -7.57
CA ILE A 80 10.03 -12.08 -8.55
C ILE A 80 11.38 -11.38 -8.34
N SER A 81 12.02 -10.95 -9.43
CA SER A 81 13.30 -10.25 -9.33
C SER A 81 13.15 -8.87 -8.68
N LYS A 82 14.16 -8.42 -7.93
CA LYS A 82 14.19 -7.06 -7.35
C LYS A 82 14.04 -5.99 -8.45
N ILE A 83 14.62 -6.24 -9.63
CA ILE A 83 14.59 -5.33 -10.77
C ILE A 83 13.16 -5.18 -11.31
N GLU A 84 12.43 -6.29 -11.49
CA GLU A 84 11.03 -6.26 -11.92
C GLU A 84 10.12 -5.57 -10.91
N ILE A 85 10.31 -5.82 -9.61
CA ILE A 85 9.52 -5.16 -8.56
C ILE A 85 9.78 -3.65 -8.59
N LYS A 86 11.05 -3.22 -8.65
CA LYS A 86 11.41 -1.80 -8.73
C LYS A 86 10.82 -1.14 -9.98
N LYS A 87 10.90 -1.81 -11.14
CA LYS A 87 10.30 -1.31 -12.39
C LYS A 87 8.78 -1.14 -12.23
N TRP A 88 8.11 -2.12 -11.62
CA TRP A 88 6.67 -2.04 -11.39
C TRP A 88 6.29 -0.92 -10.41
N HIS A 89 7.03 -0.74 -9.32
CA HIS A 89 6.84 0.36 -8.37
C HIS A 89 6.99 1.72 -9.04
N ASN A 90 8.03 1.93 -9.84
CA ASN A 90 8.22 3.15 -10.61
C ASN A 90 7.04 3.41 -11.58
N ASN A 91 6.55 2.36 -12.24
CA ASN A 91 5.40 2.49 -13.14
C ASN A 91 4.12 2.90 -12.42
N ILE A 92 3.87 2.36 -11.22
CA ILE A 92 2.73 2.77 -10.40
C ILE A 92 2.84 4.27 -10.07
N GLU A 93 4.00 4.75 -9.65
CA GLU A 93 4.20 6.18 -9.33
C GLU A 93 3.92 7.09 -10.52
N LEU A 94 4.32 6.69 -11.73
CA LEU A 94 4.05 7.44 -12.96
C LEU A 94 2.55 7.55 -13.26
N VAL A 95 1.79 6.48 -13.02
CA VAL A 95 0.34 6.45 -13.24
C VAL A 95 -0.40 7.40 -12.28
N PHE A 96 0.18 7.69 -11.11
CA PHE A 96 -0.39 8.64 -10.14
C PHE A 96 -0.04 10.10 -10.39
N GLN A 97 0.70 10.45 -11.46
CA GLN A 97 0.96 11.85 -11.80
C GLN A 97 -0.35 12.65 -12.03
N PRO A 98 -0.44 13.90 -11.55
CA PRO A 98 0.59 14.69 -10.87
C PRO A 98 0.73 14.42 -9.35
N TYR A 99 -0.13 13.58 -8.77
CA TYR A 99 -0.24 13.36 -7.33
C TYR A 99 0.78 12.36 -6.76
N HIS A 100 1.87 12.06 -7.48
CA HIS A 100 2.82 11.03 -7.10
C HIS A 100 3.47 11.28 -5.72
N VAL A 101 3.75 12.54 -5.35
CA VAL A 101 4.29 12.91 -4.03
C VAL A 101 3.31 12.56 -2.91
N ILE A 102 2.04 12.92 -3.08
CA ILE A 102 0.97 12.63 -2.13
C ILE A 102 0.79 11.12 -2.00
N TYR A 103 0.84 10.40 -3.13
CA TYR A 103 0.78 8.95 -3.14
C TYR A 103 1.96 8.29 -2.42
N LYS A 104 3.20 8.75 -2.64
CA LYS A 104 4.37 8.27 -1.89
C LYS A 104 4.27 8.52 -0.39
N ALA A 105 3.82 9.71 0.00
CA ALA A 105 3.57 10.02 1.40
C ALA A 105 2.56 9.04 2.00
N ASN A 106 1.49 8.71 1.27
CA ASN A 106 0.51 7.71 1.69
C ASN A 106 1.12 6.32 1.88
N VAL A 107 1.96 5.85 0.94
CA VAL A 107 2.66 4.56 1.06
C VAL A 107 3.57 4.53 2.30
N PHE A 108 4.26 5.63 2.59
CA PHE A 108 5.05 5.77 3.81
C PHE A 108 4.20 5.68 5.09
N LEU A 109 3.06 6.37 5.12
CA LEU A 109 2.13 6.30 6.25
C LEU A 109 1.58 4.88 6.44
N ILE A 110 1.20 4.20 5.35
CA ILE A 110 0.73 2.80 5.41
C ILE A 110 1.84 1.88 5.93
N ASN A 111 3.08 2.04 5.48
CA ASN A 111 4.20 1.25 6.01
C ASN A 111 4.40 1.47 7.51
N THR A 112 4.34 2.72 7.97
CA THR A 112 4.44 3.09 9.39
C THR A 112 3.29 2.47 10.20
N TRP A 113 2.07 2.57 9.68
CA TRP A 113 0.88 1.99 10.29
C TRP A 113 0.99 0.47 10.44
N ILE A 114 1.36 -0.23 9.36
CA ILE A 114 1.55 -1.70 9.38
C ILE A 114 2.67 -2.10 10.33
N ALA A 115 3.78 -1.35 10.38
CA ALA A 115 4.90 -1.64 11.28
C ALA A 115 4.56 -1.40 12.76
N ALA A 116 3.69 -0.43 13.07
CA ALA A 116 3.26 -0.14 14.43
C ALA A 116 2.27 -1.19 14.98
N LEU A 117 1.50 -1.86 14.11
CA LEU A 117 0.43 -2.78 14.52
C LEU A 117 0.92 -3.95 15.40
N PRO A 118 1.96 -4.73 15.05
CA PRO A 118 2.44 -5.82 15.90
C PRO A 118 2.93 -5.33 17.28
N ILE A 119 3.60 -4.19 17.32
CA ILE A 119 4.11 -3.59 18.57
C ILE A 119 2.93 -3.20 19.46
N LEU A 120 1.89 -2.60 18.87
CA LEU A 120 0.68 -2.22 19.60
C LEU A 120 -0.04 -3.45 20.16
N ILE A 121 -0.15 -4.54 19.39
CA ILE A 121 -0.73 -5.81 19.86
C ILE A 121 0.06 -6.36 21.06
N ILE A 122 1.40 -6.39 20.97
CA ILE A 122 2.25 -6.85 22.07
C ILE A 122 2.03 -6.00 23.31
N LEU A 123 2.07 -4.67 23.19
CA LEU A 123 1.90 -3.75 24.32
C LEU A 123 0.54 -3.90 25.01
N VAL A 124 -0.53 -4.05 24.22
CA VAL A 124 -1.88 -4.27 24.75
C VAL A 124 -1.96 -5.61 25.46
N TYR A 125 -1.36 -6.66 24.89
CA TYR A 125 -1.31 -7.96 25.51
C TYR A 125 -0.52 -7.92 26.82
N THR A 126 0.70 -7.37 26.83
CA THR A 126 1.53 -7.32 28.05
C THR A 126 0.86 -6.51 29.15
N HIS A 127 0.30 -5.33 28.85
CA HIS A 127 -0.40 -4.53 29.86
C HIS A 127 -1.64 -5.23 30.44
N LYS A 128 -2.30 -6.10 29.67
CA LYS A 128 -3.46 -6.86 30.15
C LYS A 128 -3.07 -7.96 31.14
N TYR A 129 -1.89 -8.57 30.97
CA TYR A 129 -1.46 -9.74 31.76
C TYR A 129 -0.36 -9.43 32.80
N TYR A 130 0.33 -8.30 32.66
CA TYR A 130 1.43 -7.84 33.52
C TYR A 130 1.33 -6.31 33.70
N PRO A 131 0.48 -5.83 34.63
CA PRO A 131 0.25 -4.40 34.87
C PRO A 131 1.44 -3.69 35.52
#